data_AF-A0A3D5XNZ2-F1
#
_entry.id   AF-A0A3D5XNZ2-F1
#
_cell.length_a   1.000
_cell.length_b   1.000
_cell.length_c   1.000
_cell.angle_alpha   90.00
_cell.angle_beta   90.00
_cell.angle_gamma   90.00
#
_symmetry.space_group_name_H-M   'P 1'
#
loop_
_entity.id
_entity.type
_entity.pdbx_description
1 polymer ?
#
loop_
_entity_poly.entity_id
_entity_poly.type
_entity_poly.pdbx_seq_one_letter_code
_entity_poly.pdbx_strand_id
1 'polypeptide(L)'
;CYSISSVVYGYDGVMKISTGIDYKNIKKVKGLIEDQIDKIKNGKFDDSLLETTRRMYINVYRANSDNVKSIMWDIYRNTILDDVMSIDKTIEEFKKVTKESVMESFKM
;
A
#
# COMPACT_ATOMS: atom_id res chain seq x y z
N CYS A 1 -20.35 -5.60 1.95
CA CYS A 1 -19.65 -5.52 0.66
C CYS A 1 -19.42 -6.93 0.17
N TYR A 2 -19.55 -7.17 -1.14
CA TYR A 2 -19.17 -8.45 -1.75
C TYR A 2 -17.67 -8.51 -2.03
N SER A 3 -17.06 -7.34 -2.30
CA SER A 3 -15.62 -7.14 -2.44
C SER A 3 -15.26 -5.72 -2.04
N ILE A 4 -14.04 -5.52 -1.54
CA ILE A 4 -13.45 -4.19 -1.31
C ILE A 4 -11.94 -4.30 -1.46
N SER A 5 -11.32 -3.31 -2.10
CA SER A 5 -9.87 -3.22 -2.25
C SER A 5 -9.42 -1.76 -2.32
N SER A 6 -8.14 -1.54 -2.05
CA SER A 6 -7.47 -0.27 -2.25
C SER A 6 -6.24 -0.42 -3.16
N VAL A 7 -5.96 0.61 -3.94
CA VAL A 7 -4.76 0.70 -4.80
C VAL A 7 -4.19 2.10 -4.69
N VAL A 8 -2.87 2.20 -4.55
CA VAL A 8 -2.13 3.46 -4.58
C VAL A 8 -1.56 3.69 -5.97
N TYR A 9 -1.92 4.81 -6.58
CA TYR A 9 -1.33 5.31 -7.83
C TYR A 9 -0.25 6.32 -7.46
N GLY A 10 0.96 5.81 -7.19
CA GLY A 10 2.06 6.60 -6.62
C GLY A 10 2.50 7.79 -7.47
N TYR A 11 2.39 7.71 -8.81
CA TYR A 11 2.75 8.81 -9.71
C TYR A 11 1.71 9.93 -9.75
N ASP A 12 0.46 9.62 -9.42
CA ASP A 12 -0.64 10.58 -9.42
C ASP A 12 -0.91 11.15 -8.02
N GLY A 13 -0.29 10.56 -6.98
CA GLY A 13 -0.55 10.93 -5.59
C GLY A 13 -1.94 10.55 -5.10
N VAL A 14 -2.58 9.54 -5.70
CA VAL A 14 -3.96 9.15 -5.40
C VAL A 14 -4.04 7.74 -4.84
N MET A 15 -4.83 7.54 -3.78
CA MET A 15 -5.29 6.23 -3.35
C MET A 15 -6.76 6.04 -3.75
N LYS A 16 -7.05 4.94 -4.45
CA LYS A 16 -8.42 4.57 -4.85
C LYS A 16 -8.93 3.42 -4.00
N ILE A 17 -10.12 3.57 -3.43
CA ILE A 17 -10.87 2.50 -2.77
C ILE A 17 -12.02 2.09 -3.69
N SER A 18 -12.16 0.79 -3.97
CA SER A 18 -13.21 0.24 -4.84
C SER A 18 -13.97 -0.85 -4.10
N THR A 19 -15.30 -0.83 -4.16
CA THR A 19 -16.15 -1.76 -3.40
C THR A 19 -17.41 -2.14 -4.18
N GLY A 20 -17.77 -3.42 -4.13
CA GLY A 20 -19.03 -3.94 -4.67
C GLY A 20 -20.09 -4.03 -3.56
N ILE A 21 -21.19 -3.27 -3.69
CA ILE A 21 -22.22 -3.15 -2.66
C ILE A 21 -23.63 -3.07 -3.26
N ASP A 22 -24.64 -3.43 -2.46
CA ASP A 22 -26.01 -3.00 -2.72
C ASP A 22 -26.14 -1.50 -2.55
N TYR A 23 -26.80 -0.83 -3.49
CA TYR A 23 -27.00 0.62 -3.48
C TYR A 23 -27.60 1.16 -2.17
N LYS A 24 -28.55 0.41 -1.58
CA LYS A 24 -29.18 0.77 -0.28
C LYS A 24 -28.18 0.97 0.86
N ASN A 25 -26.99 0.37 0.77
CA ASN A 25 -25.97 0.41 1.81
C ASN A 25 -24.91 1.51 1.59
N ILE A 26 -25.02 2.35 0.55
CA ILE A 26 -23.98 3.31 0.16
C ILE A 26 -23.52 4.22 1.31
N LYS A 27 -24.46 4.81 2.06
CA LYS A 27 -24.13 5.69 3.19
C LYS A 27 -23.42 4.95 4.32
N LYS A 28 -23.91 3.76 4.66
CA LYS A 28 -23.32 2.91 5.71
C LYS A 28 -21.90 2.49 5.35
N VAL A 29 -21.68 2.05 4.12
CA VAL A 29 -20.36 1.60 3.65
C VAL A 29 -19.38 2.76 3.60
N LYS A 30 -19.81 3.94 3.12
CA LYS A 30 -18.98 5.13 3.13
C LYS A 30 -18.52 5.50 4.55
N GLY A 31 -19.44 5.57 5.51
CA GLY A 31 -19.09 5.86 6.91
C GLY A 31 -18.11 4.84 7.51
N LEU A 32 -18.32 3.54 7.22
CA LEU A 32 -17.37 2.52 7.67
C LEU A 32 -15.98 2.65 7.06
N ILE A 33 -15.86 3.10 5.80
CA ILE A 33 -14.56 3.36 5.17
C ILE A 33 -13.87 4.55 5.85
N GLU A 34 -14.62 5.63 6.11
CA GLU A 34 -14.13 6.81 6.82
C GLU A 34 -13.64 6.44 8.23
N ASP A 35 -14.40 5.62 8.97
CA ASP A 35 -14.01 5.11 10.29
C ASP A 35 -12.70 4.30 10.24
N GLN A 36 -12.47 3.49 9.20
CA GLN A 36 -11.21 2.74 9.06
C GLN A 36 -10.04 3.66 8.74
N ILE A 37 -10.23 4.68 7.90
CA ILE A 37 -9.22 5.70 7.62
C ILE A 37 -8.84 6.42 8.92
N ASP A 38 -9.83 6.80 9.73
CA ASP A 38 -9.57 7.47 11.00
C ASP A 38 -8.88 6.56 12.02
N LYS A 39 -9.19 5.26 12.04
CA LYS A 39 -8.41 4.30 12.84
C LYS A 39 -6.95 4.27 12.42
N ILE A 40 -6.64 4.27 11.13
CA ILE A 40 -5.26 4.28 10.63
C ILE A 40 -4.54 5.57 11.05
N LYS A 41 -5.17 6.74 10.84
CA LYS A 41 -4.62 8.04 11.25
C LYS A 41 -4.26 8.09 12.74
N ASN A 42 -5.07 7.45 13.57
CA ASN A 42 -4.89 7.43 15.03
C ASN A 42 -4.07 6.21 15.53
N GLY A 43 -3.44 5.44 14.64
CA GLY A 43 -2.63 4.28 15.03
C GLY A 43 -3.44 3.14 15.67
N LYS A 44 -4.76 3.09 15.45
CA LYS A 44 -5.68 2.07 16.00
C LYS A 44 -5.68 0.80 15.14
N PHE A 45 -4.51 0.21 14.98
CA PHE A 45 -4.30 -1.09 14.35
C PHE A 45 -3.19 -1.86 15.07
N ASP A 46 -3.24 -3.17 14.98
CA ASP A 46 -2.32 -4.05 15.70
C ASP A 46 -0.94 -4.05 15.06
N ASP A 47 0.11 -4.10 15.89
CA ASP A 47 1.47 -4.18 15.38
C ASP A 47 1.71 -5.48 14.60
N SER A 48 1.02 -6.57 14.97
CA SER A 48 1.05 -7.84 14.24
C SER A 48 0.50 -7.71 12.81
N LEU A 49 -0.48 -6.82 12.58
CA LEU A 49 -1.01 -6.52 11.26
C LEU A 49 0.05 -5.81 10.42
N LEU A 50 0.71 -4.79 10.98
CA LEU A 50 1.81 -4.08 10.32
C LEU A 50 2.94 -5.04 9.94
N GLU A 51 3.38 -5.88 10.88
CA GLU A 51 4.44 -6.86 10.63
C GLU A 51 4.06 -7.87 9.54
N THR A 52 2.81 -8.33 9.54
CA THR A 52 2.31 -9.28 8.53
C THR A 52 2.25 -8.62 7.16
N THR A 53 1.68 -7.42 7.05
CA THR A 53 1.63 -6.68 5.79
C THR A 53 3.02 -6.36 5.28
N ARG A 54 3.96 -5.97 6.14
CA ARG A 54 5.36 -5.72 5.75
C ARG A 54 6.01 -6.97 5.17
N ARG A 55 5.85 -8.13 5.81
CA ARG A 55 6.34 -9.41 5.28
C ARG A 55 5.72 -9.76 3.92
N MET A 56 4.42 -9.50 3.74
CA MET A 56 3.75 -9.74 2.46
C MET A 56 4.39 -8.91 1.34
N TYR A 57 4.60 -7.61 1.54
CA TYR A 57 5.26 -6.75 0.55
C TYR A 57 6.70 -7.20 0.27
N ILE A 58 7.49 -7.48 1.30
CA ILE A 58 8.87 -7.99 1.12
C ILE A 58 8.87 -9.27 0.28
N ASN A 59 7.92 -10.18 0.50
CA ASN A 59 7.83 -11.41 -0.28
C ASN A 59 7.40 -11.17 -1.74
N VAL A 60 6.53 -10.19 -2.01
CA VAL A 60 6.20 -9.78 -3.38
C VAL A 60 7.45 -9.28 -4.12
N TYR A 61 8.26 -8.43 -3.48
CA TYR A 61 9.49 -7.92 -4.09
C TYR A 61 10.56 -9.00 -4.26
N ARG A 62 10.68 -9.95 -3.34
CA ARG A 62 11.53 -11.14 -3.53
C ARG A 62 11.07 -12.01 -4.68
N ALA A 63 9.77 -12.20 -4.86
CA ALA A 63 9.26 -12.95 -6.02
C ALA A 63 9.55 -12.20 -7.34
N ASN A 64 9.59 -10.87 -7.31
CA ASN A 64 9.92 -10.05 -8.47
C ASN A 64 11.41 -10.12 -8.86
N SER A 65 12.32 -10.42 -7.92
CA SER A 65 13.76 -10.51 -8.24
C SER A 65 14.10 -11.66 -9.18
N ASP A 66 13.22 -12.66 -9.28
CA ASP A 66 13.40 -13.82 -10.17
C ASP A 66 12.50 -13.72 -11.42
N ASN A 67 11.81 -12.60 -11.61
CA ASN A 67 10.92 -12.38 -12.74
C ASN A 67 11.51 -11.35 -13.73
N VAL A 68 11.90 -11.82 -14.92
CA VAL A 68 12.50 -10.97 -15.97
C VAL A 68 11.64 -9.76 -16.31
N LYS A 69 10.31 -9.90 -16.35
CA LYS A 69 9.42 -8.76 -16.64
C LYS A 69 9.43 -7.73 -15.51
N SER A 70 9.39 -8.19 -14.25
CA SER A 70 9.47 -7.29 -13.09
C SER A 70 10.81 -6.55 -13.05
N ILE A 71 11.93 -7.25 -13.26
CA ILE A 71 13.26 -6.64 -13.32
C ILE A 71 13.32 -5.57 -14.43
N MET A 72 12.82 -5.89 -15.63
CA MET A 72 12.80 -4.94 -16.75
C MET A 72 11.94 -3.71 -16.42
N TRP A 73 10.83 -3.89 -15.70
CA TRP A 73 9.97 -2.79 -15.29
C TRP A 73 10.62 -1.88 -14.25
N ASP A 74 11.36 -2.45 -13.30
CA ASP A 74 12.12 -1.67 -12.31
C ASP A 74 13.24 -0.86 -12.97
N ILE A 75 13.98 -1.44 -13.92
CA ILE A 75 15.01 -0.72 -14.69
C ILE A 75 14.38 0.43 -15.48
N TYR A 76 13.26 0.18 -16.15
CA TYR A 76 12.54 1.21 -16.90
C TYR A 76 12.07 2.36 -16.00
N ARG A 77 11.44 2.04 -14.86
CA ARG A 77 11.02 3.01 -13.85
C ARG A 77 12.20 3.85 -13.38
N ASN A 78 13.29 3.21 -12.98
CA ASN A 78 14.49 3.87 -12.46
C ASN A 78 15.10 4.83 -13.49
N THR A 79 15.13 4.42 -14.76
CA THR A 79 15.63 5.25 -15.86
C THR A 79 14.79 6.52 -16.07
N ILE A 80 13.47 6.42 -15.94
CA ILE A 80 12.58 7.58 -16.13
C ILE A 80 12.63 8.54 -14.94
N LEU A 81 12.76 8.01 -13.72
CA LEU A 81 12.73 8.81 -12.50
C LEU A 81 14.11 9.36 -12.09
N ASP A 82 15.16 9.05 -12.84
CA ASP A 82 16.56 9.27 -12.43
C ASP A 82 16.84 8.72 -11.02
N ASP A 83 16.27 7.55 -10.74
CA ASP A 83 16.28 6.88 -9.43
C ASP A 83 17.17 5.63 -9.48
N VAL A 84 17.80 5.29 -8.35
CA VAL A 84 18.71 4.14 -8.23
C VAL A 84 18.17 3.10 -7.23
N MET A 85 16.85 3.01 -7.12
CA MET A 85 16.15 2.06 -6.25
C MET A 85 16.12 0.66 -6.88
N SER A 86 17.02 -0.22 -6.45
CA SER A 86 16.94 -1.65 -6.77
C SER A 86 15.83 -2.34 -5.97
N ILE A 87 15.47 -3.57 -6.36
CA ILE A 87 14.57 -4.43 -5.60
C ILE A 87 15.08 -4.60 -4.15
N ASP A 88 16.37 -4.85 -3.96
CA ASP A 88 16.96 -5.03 -2.63
C ASP A 88 16.87 -3.76 -1.78
N LYS A 89 17.19 -2.59 -2.34
CA LYS A 89 17.02 -1.31 -1.63
C LYS A 89 15.55 -1.09 -1.26
N THR A 90 14.63 -1.42 -2.16
CA THR A 90 13.19 -1.33 -1.90
C THR A 90 12.77 -2.23 -0.73
N ILE A 91 13.29 -3.46 -0.66
CA ILE A 91 13.07 -4.37 0.47
C ILE A 91 13.60 -3.77 1.78
N GLU A 92 14.80 -3.17 1.77
CA GLU A 92 15.36 -2.51 2.96
C GLU A 92 14.51 -1.31 3.41
N GLU A 93 13.94 -0.53 2.49
CA GLU A 93 13.00 0.54 2.84
C GLU A 93 11.71 0.00 3.47
N PHE A 94 11.14 -1.09 2.93
CA PHE A 94 9.98 -1.73 3.56
C PHE A 94 10.27 -2.20 4.98
N LYS A 95 11.48 -2.70 5.28
CA LYS A 95 11.88 -3.11 6.63
C LYS A 95 11.87 -1.97 7.65
N LYS A 96 12.12 -0.73 7.20
CA LYS A 96 12.18 0.46 8.06
C LYS A 96 10.83 1.08 8.37
N VAL A 97 9.76 0.70 7.65
CA VAL A 97 8.42 1.28 7.82
C VAL A 97 7.90 1.02 9.23
N THR A 98 7.64 2.10 9.99
CA THR A 98 7.09 2.03 11.34
C THR A 98 5.59 2.34 11.35
N LYS A 99 4.96 2.19 12.52
CA LYS A 99 3.57 2.57 12.76
C LYS A 99 3.35 4.05 12.50
N GLU A 100 4.31 4.86 12.93
CA GLU A 100 4.34 6.31 12.75
C GLU A 100 4.46 6.68 11.28
N SER A 101 5.29 5.97 10.49
CA SER A 101 5.37 6.17 9.04
C SER A 101 4.01 5.96 8.36
N VAL A 102 3.27 4.93 8.75
CA VAL A 102 1.93 4.66 8.23
C VAL A 102 0.96 5.77 8.65
N MET A 103 0.93 6.15 9.92
CA MET A 103 0.08 7.23 10.39
C MET A 103 0.35 8.54 9.65
N GLU A 104 1.62 8.89 9.44
CA GLU A 104 2.04 10.11 8.73
C GLU A 104 1.55 10.13 7.29
N SER A 105 1.60 9.00 6.57
CA SER A 105 1.09 8.91 5.19
C SER A 105 -0.43 9.13 5.05
N PHE A 106 -1.17 9.12 6.17
CA PHE A 106 -2.60 9.41 6.21
C PHE A 106 -2.91 10.80 6.79
N LYS A 107 -1.89 11.58 7.16
CA LYS A 107 -2.04 13.01 7.49
C LYS A 107 -2.05 13.81 6.19
N MET A 108 -2.99 14.73 6.08
CA MET A 108 -3.05 15.77 5.05
C MET A 108 -2.37 17.03 5.56
#